data_AF-A0A6J6RD21-F1
#
_entry.id   AF-A0A6J6RD21-F1
#
_cell.length_a   1.000
_cell.length_b   1.000
_cell.length_c   1.000
_cell.angle_alpha   90.00
_cell.angle_beta   90.00
_cell.angle_gamma   90.00
#
_symmetry.space_group_name_H-M   'P 1'
#
loop_
_entity.id
_entity.type
_entity.pdbx_description
1 polymer ?
#
loop_
_entity_poly.entity_id
_entity_poly.type
_entity_poly.pdbx_seq_one_letter_code
_entity_poly.pdbx_strand_id
1 'polypeptide(L)'
;MGSKRVEKLRQKADPQSWRQEVIDNPPDLEAPINRWEMAAIWGARHLTERVIALKADAVLAGAGVANLAAWLAVAQAQAQGHAVQLTAEIGLWGYDPVPGDPFVLNHRNFPRSLMISDASTVLGSLVGGQGTTTLACLGGAQIDRRGNVNSTVIPGGAFLVGSGGGNDVASVCAEAIVVALLTPERTPSECGYITSPGKAVRALVTDFGILERSDAKSDLVLTAVAPGPESKDERIAAAVAACGWDLEVAETVRELEPPTQDEVNSLRTWDPQAWFLRNR
;
A
#
# COMPACT_ATOMS: atom_id res chain seq x y z
N MET A 1 34.78 -10.25 10.85
CA MET A 1 33.51 -10.97 11.15
C MET A 1 33.86 -12.44 11.43
N GLY A 2 33.31 -13.06 12.48
CA GLY A 2 33.63 -14.46 12.83
C GLY A 2 32.94 -15.50 11.95
N SER A 3 33.49 -16.72 11.86
CA SER A 3 33.02 -17.82 10.99
C SER A 3 31.53 -18.15 11.15
N LYS A 4 31.02 -18.18 12.39
CA LYS A 4 29.59 -18.39 12.67
C LYS A 4 28.69 -17.33 12.03
N ARG A 5 29.13 -16.07 12.01
CA ARG A 5 28.36 -14.97 11.41
C ARG A 5 28.37 -15.05 9.89
N VAL A 6 29.49 -15.45 9.30
CA VAL A 6 29.59 -15.67 7.84
C VAL A 6 28.68 -16.82 7.42
N GLU A 7 28.67 -17.93 8.16
CA GLU A 7 27.80 -19.07 7.87
C GLU A 7 26.32 -18.71 7.96
N LYS A 8 25.92 -17.99 9.01
CA LYS A 8 24.55 -17.48 9.14
C LYS A 8 24.15 -16.58 7.97
N LEU A 9 25.06 -15.72 7.50
CA LEU A 9 24.79 -14.85 6.34
C LEU A 9 24.69 -15.64 5.04
N ARG A 10 25.49 -16.70 4.86
CA ARG A 10 25.38 -17.59 3.70
C ARG A 10 24.05 -18.31 3.65
N GLN A 11 23.60 -18.85 4.79
CA GLN A 11 22.28 -19.47 4.90
C GLN A 11 21.16 -18.48 4.59
N LYS A 12 21.24 -17.25 5.09
CA LYS A 12 20.27 -16.19 4.78
C LYS A 12 20.29 -15.73 3.31
N ALA A 13 21.43 -15.86 2.64
CA ALA A 13 21.57 -15.50 1.23
C ALA A 13 21.00 -16.56 0.27
N ASP A 14 20.69 -17.77 0.75
CA ASP A 14 19.99 -18.79 -0.04
C ASP A 14 18.60 -18.26 -0.46
N PRO A 15 18.26 -18.21 -1.77
CA PRO A 15 16.95 -17.79 -2.24
C PRO A 15 15.77 -18.60 -1.69
N GLN A 16 15.99 -19.80 -1.15
CA GLN A 16 14.98 -20.67 -0.54
C GLN A 16 14.96 -20.62 0.99
N SER A 17 15.80 -19.80 1.62
CA SER A 17 15.87 -19.66 3.09
C SER A 17 14.56 -19.21 3.73
N TRP A 18 13.67 -18.55 2.97
CA TRP A 18 12.35 -18.15 3.43
C TRP A 18 11.49 -19.34 3.90
N ARG A 19 11.66 -20.54 3.32
CA ARG A 19 10.86 -21.71 3.70
C ARG A 19 11.08 -22.09 5.16
N GLN A 20 12.35 -22.15 5.57
CA GLN A 20 12.68 -22.44 6.95
C GLN A 20 12.29 -21.27 7.87
N GLU A 21 12.51 -20.02 7.43
CA GLU A 21 12.13 -18.85 8.24
C GLU A 21 10.62 -18.77 8.53
N VAL A 22 9.77 -19.12 7.56
CA VAL A 22 8.30 -19.18 7.75
C VAL A 22 7.89 -20.33 8.65
N ILE A 23 8.58 -21.47 8.59
CA ILE A 23 8.36 -22.59 9.53
C ILE A 23 8.77 -22.19 10.95
N ASP A 24 9.91 -21.51 11.09
CA ASP A 24 10.46 -21.10 12.39
C ASP A 24 9.68 -19.93 13.01
N ASN A 25 9.02 -19.12 12.18
CA ASN A 25 8.26 -17.93 12.58
C ASN A 25 6.89 -17.93 11.89
N PRO A 26 5.98 -18.85 12.26
CA PRO A 26 4.66 -18.91 11.65
C PRO A 26 3.84 -17.68 12.03
N PRO A 27 2.97 -17.18 11.14
CA PRO A 27 2.05 -16.10 11.48
C PRO A 27 1.04 -16.53 12.55
N ASP A 28 0.62 -15.59 13.37
CA ASP A 28 -0.53 -15.78 14.27
C ASP A 28 -1.83 -15.61 13.47
N LEU A 29 -2.44 -16.72 13.04
CA LEU A 29 -3.67 -16.70 12.24
C LEU A 29 -4.95 -16.51 13.09
N GLU A 30 -4.85 -16.69 14.40
CA GLU A 30 -5.99 -16.60 15.32
C GLU A 30 -6.13 -15.20 15.95
N ALA A 31 -5.10 -14.35 15.84
CA ALA A 31 -5.16 -12.98 16.31
C ALA A 31 -6.34 -12.21 15.70
N PRO A 32 -7.05 -11.37 16.48
CA PRO A 32 -8.10 -10.50 15.95
C PRO A 32 -7.59 -9.62 14.81
N ILE A 33 -8.42 -9.41 13.80
CA ILE A 33 -8.11 -8.54 12.66
C ILE A 33 -7.90 -7.11 13.16
N ASN A 34 -6.77 -6.50 12.82
CA ASN A 34 -6.41 -5.17 13.28
C ASN A 34 -6.65 -4.08 12.22
N ARG A 35 -6.48 -2.81 12.63
CA ARG A 35 -6.74 -1.62 11.80
C ARG A 35 -5.92 -1.58 10.51
N TRP A 36 -4.66 -2.02 10.54
CA TRP A 36 -3.80 -2.05 9.35
C TRP A 36 -4.20 -3.17 8.39
N GLU A 37 -4.63 -4.33 8.91
CA GLU A 37 -5.15 -5.42 8.08
C GLU A 37 -6.42 -5.00 7.36
N MET A 38 -7.34 -4.33 8.07
CA MET A 38 -8.56 -3.77 7.46
C MET A 38 -8.24 -2.78 6.34
N ALA A 39 -7.37 -1.78 6.61
CA ALA A 39 -6.98 -0.79 5.62
C ALA A 39 -6.27 -1.41 4.41
N ALA A 40 -5.39 -2.41 4.63
CA ALA A 40 -4.70 -3.11 3.55
C ALA A 40 -5.66 -3.90 2.66
N ILE A 41 -6.65 -4.59 3.25
CA ILE A 41 -7.59 -5.44 2.52
C ILE A 41 -8.56 -4.59 1.70
N TRP A 42 -9.15 -3.55 2.29
CA TRP A 42 -9.98 -2.63 1.51
C TRP A 42 -9.15 -1.86 0.48
N GLY A 43 -7.89 -1.54 0.80
CA GLY A 43 -6.94 -0.96 -0.14
C GLY A 43 -6.71 -1.87 -1.34
N ALA A 44 -6.52 -3.16 -1.08
CA ALA A 44 -6.33 -4.17 -2.10
C ALA A 44 -7.57 -4.33 -2.98
N ARG A 45 -8.76 -4.46 -2.39
CA ARG A 45 -10.02 -4.60 -3.13
C ARG A 45 -10.28 -3.40 -4.03
N HIS A 46 -10.14 -2.18 -3.48
CA HIS A 46 -10.31 -0.96 -4.26
C HIS A 46 -9.27 -0.88 -5.40
N LEU A 47 -8.01 -1.20 -5.12
CA LEU A 47 -6.96 -1.23 -6.15
C LEU A 47 -7.23 -2.28 -7.23
N THR A 48 -7.73 -3.47 -6.88
CA THR A 48 -8.17 -4.50 -7.84
C THR A 48 -9.24 -3.95 -8.77
N GLU A 49 -10.26 -3.25 -8.25
CA GLU A 49 -11.29 -2.60 -9.06
C GLU A 49 -10.68 -1.59 -10.05
N ARG A 50 -9.72 -0.78 -9.60
CA ARG A 50 -9.05 0.21 -10.45
C ARG A 50 -8.16 -0.42 -11.51
N VAL A 51 -7.41 -1.47 -11.16
CA VAL A 51 -6.60 -2.27 -12.10
C VAL A 51 -7.47 -2.78 -13.23
N ILE A 52 -8.61 -3.36 -12.91
CA ILE A 52 -9.55 -3.93 -13.89
C ILE A 52 -10.16 -2.82 -14.75
N ALA A 53 -10.68 -1.77 -14.11
CA ALA A 53 -11.36 -0.67 -14.79
C ALA A 53 -10.44 0.07 -15.78
N LEU A 54 -9.18 0.27 -15.43
CA LEU A 54 -8.20 0.98 -16.23
C LEU A 54 -7.37 0.06 -17.13
N LYS A 55 -7.57 -1.27 -17.04
CA LYS A 55 -6.74 -2.28 -17.72
C LYS A 55 -5.25 -2.03 -17.46
N ALA A 56 -4.91 -1.81 -16.20
CA ALA A 56 -3.55 -1.45 -15.81
C ALA A 56 -2.56 -2.57 -16.18
N ASP A 57 -1.43 -2.19 -16.73
CA ASP A 57 -0.32 -3.09 -17.07
C ASP A 57 0.48 -3.43 -15.82
N ALA A 58 0.61 -2.48 -14.90
CA ALA A 58 1.36 -2.66 -13.66
C ALA A 58 0.83 -1.86 -12.47
N VAL A 59 1.15 -2.36 -11.29
CA VAL A 59 1.00 -1.67 -10.01
C VAL A 59 2.38 -1.49 -9.40
N LEU A 60 2.78 -0.24 -9.15
CA LEU A 60 3.94 0.04 -8.32
C LEU A 60 3.57 -0.09 -6.85
N ALA A 61 4.30 -0.96 -6.16
CA ALA A 61 4.08 -1.24 -4.75
C ALA A 61 4.95 -0.30 -3.89
N GLY A 62 4.30 0.60 -3.15
CA GLY A 62 4.96 1.50 -2.20
C GLY A 62 5.32 0.79 -0.89
N ALA A 63 6.27 1.31 -0.12
CA ALA A 63 6.74 0.67 1.11
C ALA A 63 5.67 0.57 2.22
N GLY A 64 5.86 -0.39 3.13
CA GLY A 64 4.98 -0.58 4.29
C GLY A 64 3.70 -1.34 3.96
N VAL A 65 2.59 -0.96 4.60
CA VAL A 65 1.28 -1.62 4.41
C VAL A 65 0.75 -1.49 2.98
N ALA A 66 1.08 -0.41 2.29
CA ALA A 66 0.76 -0.24 0.87
C ALA A 66 1.38 -1.34 -0.02
N ASN A 67 2.55 -1.88 0.36
CA ASN A 67 3.17 -2.98 -0.36
C ASN A 67 2.31 -4.24 -0.29
N LEU A 68 1.83 -4.56 0.92
CA LEU A 68 0.97 -5.72 1.16
C LEU A 68 -0.39 -5.58 0.46
N ALA A 69 -0.96 -4.36 0.46
CA ALA A 69 -2.18 -4.07 -0.28
C ALA A 69 -1.98 -4.24 -1.80
N ALA A 70 -0.86 -3.77 -2.36
CA ALA A 70 -0.52 -3.96 -3.77
C ALA A 70 -0.37 -5.45 -4.14
N TRP A 71 0.33 -6.22 -3.30
CA TRP A 71 0.53 -7.65 -3.50
C TRP A 71 -0.79 -8.41 -3.52
N LEU A 72 -1.68 -8.13 -2.56
CA LEU A 72 -3.01 -8.72 -2.51
C LEU A 72 -3.85 -8.31 -3.72
N ALA A 73 -3.83 -7.03 -4.12
CA ALA A 73 -4.60 -6.55 -5.26
C ALA A 73 -4.18 -7.21 -6.57
N VAL A 74 -2.87 -7.27 -6.84
CA VAL A 74 -2.36 -7.89 -8.06
C VAL A 74 -2.67 -9.40 -8.08
N ALA A 75 -2.51 -10.09 -6.95
CA ALA A 75 -2.87 -11.50 -6.85
C ALA A 75 -4.37 -11.73 -7.14
N GLN A 76 -5.25 -10.90 -6.59
CA GLN A 76 -6.70 -10.95 -6.84
C GLN A 76 -7.05 -10.66 -8.30
N ALA A 77 -6.43 -9.65 -8.92
CA ALA A 77 -6.65 -9.31 -10.33
C ALA A 77 -6.16 -10.43 -11.26
N GLN A 78 -5.00 -11.02 -10.98
CA GLN A 78 -4.45 -12.15 -11.74
C GLN A 78 -5.32 -13.41 -11.61
N ALA A 79 -5.87 -13.69 -10.41
CA ALA A 79 -6.82 -14.78 -10.21
C ALA A 79 -8.12 -14.60 -11.03
N GLN A 80 -8.46 -13.36 -11.38
CA GLN A 80 -9.58 -13.02 -12.29
C GLN A 80 -9.17 -12.99 -13.78
N GLY A 81 -7.92 -13.35 -14.11
CA GLY A 81 -7.42 -13.45 -15.48
C GLY A 81 -6.80 -12.17 -16.05
N HIS A 82 -6.54 -11.14 -15.23
CA HIS A 82 -5.89 -9.91 -15.67
C HIS A 82 -4.36 -10.00 -15.61
N ALA A 83 -3.67 -9.64 -16.69
CA ALA A 83 -2.22 -9.77 -16.84
C ALA A 83 -1.40 -8.61 -16.19
N VAL A 84 -1.91 -8.03 -15.11
CA VAL A 84 -1.24 -6.95 -14.38
C VAL A 84 0.02 -7.44 -13.68
N GLN A 85 1.06 -6.62 -13.65
CA GLN A 85 2.36 -6.93 -13.03
C GLN A 85 2.59 -6.12 -11.75
N LEU A 86 3.29 -6.71 -10.77
CA LEU A 86 3.92 -5.94 -9.70
C LEU A 86 5.21 -5.31 -10.21
N THR A 87 5.46 -4.05 -9.86
CA THR A 87 6.73 -3.37 -10.13
C THR A 87 7.27 -2.67 -8.89
N ALA A 88 8.59 -2.58 -8.78
CA ALA A 88 9.28 -1.87 -7.70
C ALA A 88 10.40 -1.00 -8.26
N GLU A 89 10.57 0.16 -7.64
CA GLU A 89 11.36 1.28 -8.14
C GLU A 89 12.83 0.97 -8.43
N ILE A 90 13.40 -0.08 -7.85
CA ILE A 90 14.81 -0.44 -8.00
C ILE A 90 15.13 -1.28 -9.25
N GLY A 91 14.16 -1.46 -10.15
CA GLY A 91 14.37 -2.22 -11.38
C GLY A 91 13.64 -3.56 -11.45
N LEU A 92 12.65 -3.83 -10.58
CA LEU A 92 11.90 -5.08 -10.63
C LEU A 92 10.61 -4.90 -11.43
N TRP A 93 10.40 -5.75 -12.44
CA TRP A 93 9.16 -5.80 -13.22
C TRP A 93 8.60 -7.23 -13.24
N GLY A 94 7.32 -7.36 -12.87
CA GLY A 94 6.60 -8.63 -12.80
C GLY A 94 7.22 -9.59 -11.79
N TYR A 95 7.45 -9.12 -10.55
CA TYR A 95 7.97 -9.97 -9.48
C TYR A 95 6.85 -10.65 -8.70
N ASP A 96 7.11 -11.88 -8.27
CA ASP A 96 6.24 -12.59 -7.33
C ASP A 96 6.68 -12.34 -5.88
N PRO A 97 5.77 -11.94 -4.98
CA PRO A 97 6.06 -11.83 -3.56
C PRO A 97 6.48 -13.15 -2.92
N VAL A 98 7.59 -13.15 -2.19
CA VAL A 98 8.04 -14.29 -1.39
C VAL A 98 7.54 -14.16 0.06
N PRO A 99 6.90 -15.19 0.64
CA PRO A 99 6.49 -15.20 2.04
C PRO A 99 7.61 -14.90 3.04
N GLY A 100 7.24 -14.36 4.21
CA GLY A 100 8.14 -14.18 5.36
C GLY A 100 8.92 -12.87 5.43
N ASP A 101 9.02 -12.11 4.33
CA ASP A 101 9.63 -10.78 4.32
C ASP A 101 8.81 -9.81 3.45
N PRO A 102 8.06 -8.89 4.07
CA PRO A 102 7.16 -7.98 3.37
C PRO A 102 7.88 -6.80 2.75
N PHE A 103 9.21 -6.70 2.87
CA PHE A 103 9.94 -5.54 2.37
C PHE A 103 9.86 -5.45 0.84
N VAL A 104 9.55 -4.26 0.33
CA VAL A 104 9.41 -4.01 -1.12
C VAL A 104 10.69 -4.35 -1.90
N LEU A 105 11.86 -4.24 -1.26
CA LEU A 105 13.16 -4.59 -1.84
C LEU A 105 13.68 -5.94 -1.32
N ASN A 106 12.81 -6.87 -0.96
CA ASN A 106 13.22 -8.22 -0.59
C ASN A 106 13.99 -8.88 -1.75
N HIS A 107 15.28 -9.14 -1.54
CA HIS A 107 16.17 -9.70 -2.57
C HIS A 107 15.71 -11.07 -3.09
N ARG A 108 14.87 -11.78 -2.33
CA ARG A 108 14.30 -13.07 -2.75
C ARG A 108 13.28 -12.93 -3.88
N ASN A 109 12.72 -11.74 -4.10
CA ASN A 109 11.80 -11.45 -5.21
C ASN A 109 12.53 -11.29 -6.56
N PHE A 110 13.83 -10.95 -6.54
CA PHE A 110 14.61 -10.67 -7.76
C PHE A 110 14.64 -11.85 -8.73
N PRO A 111 15.03 -13.07 -8.35
CA PRO A 111 15.04 -14.21 -9.27
C PRO A 111 13.64 -14.65 -9.71
N ARG A 112 12.57 -14.06 -9.14
CA ARG A 112 11.18 -14.28 -9.51
C ARG A 112 10.58 -13.14 -10.34
N SER A 113 11.41 -12.19 -10.77
CA SER A 113 10.97 -11.08 -11.63
C SER A 113 11.01 -11.51 -13.10
N LEU A 114 9.97 -11.15 -13.85
CA LEU A 114 9.96 -11.30 -15.32
C LEU A 114 11.11 -10.53 -15.97
N MET A 115 11.46 -9.37 -15.41
CA MET A 115 12.62 -8.59 -15.82
C MET A 115 13.25 -7.89 -14.61
N ILE A 116 14.59 -7.89 -14.60
CA ILE A 116 15.41 -7.11 -13.67
C ILE A 116 16.18 -6.07 -14.49
N SER A 117 16.13 -4.83 -14.06
CA SER A 117 16.81 -3.69 -14.69
C SER A 117 17.31 -2.72 -13.61
N ASP A 118 17.13 -1.42 -13.79
CA ASP A 118 17.49 -0.36 -12.85
C ASP A 118 16.32 0.63 -12.62
N ALA A 119 16.53 1.53 -11.67
CA ALA A 119 15.54 2.53 -11.31
C ALA A 119 15.21 3.49 -12.45
N SER A 120 16.22 3.88 -13.24
CA SER A 120 16.03 4.75 -14.40
C SER A 120 15.08 4.13 -15.42
N THR A 121 15.21 2.82 -15.65
CA THR A 121 14.36 2.08 -16.58
C THR A 121 12.96 1.92 -16.03
N VAL A 122 12.81 1.45 -14.79
CA VAL A 122 11.48 1.24 -14.21
C VAL A 122 10.75 2.56 -14.02
N LEU A 123 11.31 3.54 -13.32
CA LEU A 123 10.63 4.81 -13.04
C LEU A 123 10.53 5.69 -14.28
N GLY A 124 11.61 5.83 -15.04
CA GLY A 124 11.68 6.75 -16.17
C GLY A 124 10.99 6.23 -17.43
N SER A 125 11.16 4.94 -17.77
CA SER A 125 10.68 4.40 -19.05
C SER A 125 9.40 3.59 -18.93
N LEU A 126 9.24 2.77 -17.90
CA LEU A 126 8.07 1.89 -17.76
C LEU A 126 6.93 2.60 -17.03
N VAL A 127 7.16 3.07 -15.81
CA VAL A 127 6.11 3.70 -14.99
C VAL A 127 5.58 4.99 -15.63
N GLY A 128 6.48 5.84 -16.14
CA GLY A 128 6.12 7.07 -16.86
C GLY A 128 5.92 6.92 -18.36
N GLY A 129 6.01 5.69 -18.90
CA GLY A 129 5.95 5.43 -20.33
C GLY A 129 4.53 5.59 -20.90
N GLN A 130 4.40 6.26 -22.06
CA GLN A 130 3.11 6.44 -22.73
C GLN A 130 2.43 5.12 -23.14
N GLY A 131 3.19 4.03 -23.25
CA GLY A 131 2.70 2.70 -23.61
C GLY A 131 2.39 1.81 -22.40
N THR A 132 2.42 2.33 -21.17
CA THR A 132 2.23 1.54 -19.96
C THR A 132 1.28 2.25 -19.01
N THR A 133 0.14 1.64 -18.75
CA THR A 133 -0.83 2.12 -17.77
C THR A 133 -0.40 1.62 -16.40
N THR A 134 0.27 2.49 -15.64
CA THR A 134 0.73 2.16 -14.28
C THR A 134 -0.18 2.78 -13.23
N LEU A 135 -0.59 1.97 -12.25
CA LEU A 135 -1.19 2.44 -11.01
C LEU A 135 -0.16 2.43 -9.87
N ALA A 136 -0.40 3.25 -8.85
CA ALA A 136 0.46 3.29 -7.67
C ALA A 136 -0.34 2.95 -6.42
N CYS A 137 0.19 2.04 -5.60
CA CYS A 137 -0.29 1.84 -4.23
C CYS A 137 0.73 2.43 -3.27
N LEU A 138 0.41 3.55 -2.65
CA LEU A 138 1.37 4.34 -1.88
C LEU A 138 1.02 4.35 -0.40
N GLY A 139 2.04 4.46 0.44
CA GLY A 139 1.92 4.79 1.85
C GLY A 139 2.50 6.17 2.12
N GLY A 140 2.35 6.65 3.35
CA GLY A 140 2.94 7.91 3.78
C GLY A 140 2.93 8.04 5.30
N ALA A 141 3.75 8.96 5.81
CA ALA A 141 3.59 9.42 7.19
C ALA A 141 2.36 10.32 7.30
N GLN A 142 2.13 11.19 6.30
CA GLN A 142 0.94 12.02 6.21
C GLN A 142 0.37 12.04 4.79
N ILE A 143 -0.93 12.25 4.68
CA ILE A 143 -1.66 12.58 3.46
C ILE A 143 -2.65 13.71 3.77
N ASP A 144 -2.72 14.73 2.91
CA ASP A 144 -3.66 15.84 3.11
C ASP A 144 -4.95 15.71 2.28
N ARG A 145 -5.89 16.64 2.47
CA ARG A 145 -7.18 16.70 1.75
C ARG A 145 -7.01 16.76 0.23
N ARG A 146 -5.87 17.27 -0.26
CA ARG A 146 -5.48 17.37 -1.67
C ARG A 146 -4.72 16.12 -2.15
N GLY A 147 -4.58 15.11 -1.30
CA GLY A 147 -3.89 13.86 -1.59
C GLY A 147 -2.37 14.01 -1.67
N ASN A 148 -1.78 15.14 -1.27
CA ASN A 148 -0.32 15.25 -1.21
C ASN A 148 0.20 14.36 -0.09
N VAL A 149 1.29 13.65 -0.36
CA VAL A 149 1.87 12.70 0.59
C VAL A 149 3.16 13.25 1.17
N ASN A 150 3.34 13.08 2.49
CA ASN A 150 4.58 13.35 3.19
C ASN A 150 5.20 12.06 3.73
N SER A 151 6.45 11.80 3.35
CA SER A 151 7.29 10.74 3.91
C SER A 151 8.73 11.20 4.14
N THR A 152 8.99 12.51 4.13
CA THR A 152 10.34 13.10 4.21
C THR A 152 10.62 13.75 5.56
N VAL A 153 9.75 14.67 6.01
CA VAL A 153 10.00 15.42 7.26
C VAL A 153 8.70 15.90 7.87
N ILE A 154 8.56 15.73 9.19
CA ILE A 154 7.49 16.38 9.96
C ILE A 154 8.06 17.71 10.46
N PRO A 155 7.50 18.89 10.12
CA PRO A 155 8.03 20.16 10.59
C PRO A 155 8.09 20.22 12.12
N GLY A 156 9.25 20.62 12.65
CA GLY A 156 9.52 20.60 14.10
C GLY A 156 9.65 19.19 14.70
N GLY A 157 9.63 18.15 13.87
CA GLY A 157 9.74 16.74 14.25
C GLY A 157 10.90 16.02 13.56
N ALA A 158 10.71 14.73 13.28
CA ALA A 158 11.76 13.86 12.75
C ALA A 158 11.89 13.94 11.22
N PHE A 159 13.12 13.70 10.75
CA PHE A 159 13.35 13.24 9.38
C PHE A 159 12.91 11.78 9.25
N LEU A 160 12.27 11.50 8.13
CA LEU A 160 11.70 10.20 7.78
C LEU A 160 12.55 9.55 6.69
N VAL A 161 12.03 8.47 6.10
CA VAL A 161 12.75 7.65 5.11
C VAL A 161 12.93 8.32 3.75
N GLY A 162 12.19 9.40 3.46
CA GLY A 162 12.23 10.12 2.19
C GLY A 162 11.22 9.60 1.17
N SER A 163 11.32 10.08 -0.07
CA SER A 163 10.40 9.72 -1.14
C SER A 163 10.61 8.30 -1.67
N GLY A 164 11.84 7.77 -1.63
CA GLY A 164 12.22 6.75 -2.60
C GLY A 164 11.92 7.25 -4.01
N GLY A 165 11.32 6.39 -4.85
CA GLY A 165 10.69 6.71 -6.13
C GLY A 165 9.23 7.16 -6.01
N GLY A 166 8.66 7.27 -4.80
CA GLY A 166 7.27 7.64 -4.60
C GLY A 166 6.88 9.01 -5.17
N ASN A 167 7.83 9.94 -5.33
CA ASN A 167 7.59 11.22 -5.99
C ASN A 167 7.45 11.05 -7.51
N ASP A 168 8.41 10.34 -8.13
CA ASP A 168 8.41 10.06 -9.56
C ASP A 168 7.11 9.39 -9.98
N VAL A 169 6.72 8.35 -9.24
CA VAL A 169 5.52 7.56 -9.53
C VAL A 169 4.26 8.39 -9.39
N ALA A 170 4.07 9.10 -8.27
CA ALA A 170 2.88 9.94 -8.06
C ALA A 170 2.76 11.09 -9.07
N SER A 171 3.86 11.46 -9.71
CA SER A 171 3.89 12.50 -10.74
C SER A 171 3.43 12.02 -12.11
N VAL A 172 3.58 10.73 -12.41
CA VAL A 172 3.40 10.20 -13.79
C VAL A 172 2.43 9.02 -13.90
N CYS A 173 2.09 8.33 -12.82
CA CYS A 173 1.16 7.20 -12.86
C CYS A 173 -0.24 7.65 -13.30
N ALA A 174 -0.99 6.73 -13.89
CA ALA A 174 -2.36 7.00 -14.32
C ALA A 174 -3.27 7.34 -13.13
N GLU A 175 -3.11 6.60 -12.04
CA GLU A 175 -3.86 6.81 -10.80
C GLU A 175 -3.10 6.23 -9.59
N ALA A 176 -3.21 6.90 -8.44
CA ALA A 176 -2.62 6.48 -7.18
C ALA A 176 -3.69 6.26 -6.10
N ILE A 177 -3.52 5.19 -5.35
CA ILE A 177 -4.32 4.84 -4.18
C ILE A 177 -3.38 4.86 -2.98
N VAL A 178 -3.75 5.62 -1.95
CA VAL A 178 -2.96 5.73 -0.71
C VAL A 178 -3.61 4.88 0.37
N VAL A 179 -2.81 4.10 1.09
CA VAL A 179 -3.26 3.31 2.25
C VAL A 179 -2.64 3.89 3.52
N ALA A 180 -3.47 4.35 4.45
CA ALA A 180 -3.03 4.89 5.75
C ALA A 180 -4.14 4.76 6.79
N LEU A 181 -3.79 4.80 8.09
CA LEU A 181 -4.81 4.93 9.13
C LEU A 181 -5.39 6.34 9.17
N LEU A 182 -6.69 6.45 9.49
CA LEU A 182 -7.36 7.72 9.67
C LEU A 182 -7.14 8.21 11.11
N THR A 183 -6.28 9.21 11.24
CA THR A 183 -5.91 9.89 12.50
C THR A 183 -5.44 11.30 12.16
N PRO A 184 -5.72 12.34 12.95
CA PRO A 184 -5.34 13.72 12.61
C PRO A 184 -3.84 13.91 12.32
N GLU A 185 -2.97 13.14 12.97
CA GLU A 185 -1.52 13.20 12.76
C GLU A 185 -1.09 12.71 11.37
N ARG A 186 -1.80 11.71 10.83
CA ARG A 186 -1.58 11.13 9.51
C ARG A 186 -2.42 11.81 8.43
N THR A 187 -3.52 12.45 8.80
CA THR A 187 -4.43 13.13 7.89
C THR A 187 -4.58 14.61 8.23
N PRO A 188 -3.48 15.40 8.23
CA PRO A 188 -3.58 16.83 8.46
C PRO A 188 -4.32 17.52 7.32
N SER A 189 -4.87 18.71 7.56
CA SER A 189 -5.51 19.50 6.51
C SER A 189 -4.59 19.85 5.34
N GLU A 190 -3.33 20.16 5.63
CA GLU A 190 -2.27 20.38 4.65
C GLU A 190 -0.96 19.76 5.16
N CYS A 191 -0.25 19.05 4.28
CA CYS A 191 1.04 18.47 4.61
C CYS A 191 2.07 19.58 4.82
N GLY A 192 2.78 19.54 5.95
CA GLY A 192 3.86 20.49 6.24
C GLY A 192 5.09 20.36 5.32
N TYR A 193 5.20 19.24 4.60
CA TYR A 193 6.14 19.04 3.51
C TYR A 193 5.53 18.11 2.46
N ILE A 194 5.56 18.50 1.19
CA ILE A 194 5.05 17.67 0.09
C ILE A 194 6.19 16.83 -0.45
N THR A 195 6.19 15.54 -0.10
CA THR A 195 7.15 14.58 -0.66
C THR A 195 6.71 14.11 -2.04
N SER A 196 5.43 13.80 -2.20
CA SER A 196 4.84 13.39 -3.47
C SER A 196 3.59 14.21 -3.78
N PRO A 197 3.42 14.70 -5.01
CA PRO A 197 2.26 15.51 -5.37
C PRO A 197 0.98 14.67 -5.37
N GLY A 198 -0.13 15.26 -4.94
CA GLY A 198 -1.41 14.57 -4.88
C GLY A 198 -2.10 14.38 -6.24
N LYS A 199 -1.61 14.97 -7.34
CA LYS A 199 -2.34 15.05 -8.62
C LYS A 199 -2.91 13.72 -9.13
N ALA A 200 -2.16 12.62 -9.01
CA ALA A 200 -2.61 11.29 -9.44
C ALA A 200 -3.44 10.55 -8.38
N VAL A 201 -3.44 11.00 -7.13
CA VAL A 201 -4.19 10.36 -6.04
C VAL A 201 -5.68 10.49 -6.30
N ARG A 202 -6.39 9.36 -6.27
CA ARG A 202 -7.86 9.28 -6.42
C ARG A 202 -8.56 8.73 -5.19
N ALA A 203 -7.85 7.96 -4.37
CA ALA A 203 -8.39 7.42 -3.14
C ALA A 203 -7.39 7.41 -1.99
N LEU A 204 -7.90 7.63 -0.79
CA LEU A 204 -7.28 7.30 0.48
C LEU A 204 -8.11 6.19 1.13
N VAL A 205 -7.51 5.02 1.30
CA VAL A 205 -8.14 3.88 1.96
C VAL A 205 -7.60 3.75 3.37
N THR A 206 -8.53 3.67 4.32
CA THR A 206 -8.24 3.70 5.76
C THR A 206 -8.96 2.59 6.50
N ASP A 207 -8.70 2.50 7.80
CA ASP A 207 -9.39 1.61 8.72
C ASP A 207 -10.83 2.06 9.07
N PHE A 208 -11.20 3.30 8.72
CA PHE A 208 -12.56 3.81 8.89
C PHE A 208 -13.40 3.73 7.61
N GLY A 209 -12.75 3.58 6.44
CA GLY A 209 -13.44 3.66 5.17
C GLY A 209 -12.55 4.14 4.01
N ILE A 210 -13.20 4.46 2.91
CA ILE A 210 -12.55 4.98 1.69
C ILE A 210 -12.98 6.42 1.48
N LEU A 211 -12.00 7.29 1.28
CA LEU A 211 -12.20 8.63 0.80
C LEU A 211 -11.79 8.69 -0.67
N GLU A 212 -12.64 9.20 -1.55
CA GLU A 212 -12.41 9.27 -2.98
C GLU A 212 -12.57 10.70 -3.49
N ARG A 213 -12.03 10.95 -4.69
CA ARG A 213 -12.32 12.15 -5.47
C ARG A 213 -12.30 11.88 -6.96
N SER A 214 -13.10 12.65 -7.69
CA SER A 214 -13.24 12.54 -9.15
C SER A 214 -12.06 13.17 -9.90
N ASP A 215 -11.46 14.24 -9.38
CA ASP A 215 -10.39 14.98 -10.05
C ASP A 215 -9.35 15.56 -9.07
N ALA A 216 -8.21 15.99 -9.62
CA ALA A 216 -7.05 16.45 -8.86
C ALA A 216 -7.25 17.79 -8.12
N LYS A 217 -8.29 18.56 -8.45
CA LYS A 217 -8.62 19.85 -7.83
C LYS A 217 -9.67 19.71 -6.74
N SER A 218 -10.28 18.54 -6.60
CA SER A 218 -11.27 18.24 -5.58
C SER A 218 -10.61 17.68 -4.32
N ASP A 219 -11.21 17.94 -3.17
CA ASP A 219 -10.77 17.36 -1.91
C ASP A 219 -11.24 15.90 -1.82
N LEU A 220 -10.60 15.11 -0.97
CA LEU A 220 -11.00 13.74 -0.67
C LEU A 220 -12.28 13.75 0.17
N VAL A 221 -13.31 13.01 -0.28
CA VAL A 221 -14.65 12.93 0.32
C VAL A 221 -14.91 11.51 0.79
N LEU A 222 -15.52 11.32 1.96
CA LEU A 222 -15.89 9.99 2.45
C LEU A 222 -16.99 9.37 1.57
N THR A 223 -16.67 8.29 0.87
CA THR A 223 -17.60 7.57 -0.03
C THR A 223 -17.93 6.17 0.45
N ALA A 224 -17.11 5.59 1.32
CA ALA A 224 -17.37 4.28 1.92
C ALA A 224 -16.97 4.26 3.39
N VAL A 225 -17.70 3.51 4.21
CA VAL A 225 -17.42 3.34 5.64
C VAL A 225 -17.19 1.86 5.98
N ALA A 226 -16.26 1.61 6.90
CA ALA A 226 -15.97 0.29 7.47
C ALA A 226 -17.24 -0.32 8.09
N PRO A 227 -17.49 -1.64 7.96
CA PRO A 227 -18.63 -2.31 8.59
C PRO A 227 -18.47 -2.31 10.11
N GLY A 228 -19.57 -2.37 10.85
CA GLY A 228 -19.54 -2.43 12.31
C GLY A 228 -20.91 -2.56 12.96
N PRO A 229 -20.96 -2.90 14.26
CA PRO A 229 -22.21 -3.08 14.99
C PRO A 229 -22.98 -1.78 15.23
N GLU A 230 -22.31 -0.63 15.20
CA GLU A 230 -22.92 0.69 15.32
C GLU A 230 -23.69 1.07 14.05
N SER A 231 -24.63 2.01 14.19
CA SER A 231 -25.35 2.53 13.03
C SER A 231 -24.38 3.15 12.03
N LYS A 232 -24.76 3.12 10.75
CA LYS A 232 -23.94 3.68 9.68
C LYS A 232 -23.62 5.17 9.90
N ASP A 233 -24.58 5.93 10.43
CA ASP A 233 -24.41 7.36 10.72
C ASP A 233 -23.39 7.60 11.85
N GLU A 234 -23.41 6.76 12.91
CA GLU A 234 -22.41 6.82 13.98
C GLU A 234 -21.00 6.51 13.46
N ARG A 235 -20.86 5.53 12.57
CA ARG A 235 -19.57 5.18 11.95
C ARG A 235 -19.06 6.29 11.02
N ILE A 236 -19.95 6.90 10.25
CA ILE A 236 -19.63 8.09 9.43
C ILE A 236 -19.16 9.24 10.33
N ALA A 237 -19.88 9.53 11.40
CA ALA A 237 -19.50 10.59 12.34
C ALA A 237 -18.14 10.31 13.00
N ALA A 238 -17.85 9.04 13.33
CA ALA A 238 -16.55 8.64 13.86
C ALA A 238 -15.41 8.83 12.84
N ALA A 239 -15.64 8.51 11.56
CA ALA A 239 -14.67 8.76 10.49
C ALA A 239 -14.39 10.26 10.31
N VAL A 240 -15.44 11.09 10.32
CA VAL A 240 -15.30 12.56 10.27
C VAL A 240 -14.48 13.07 11.47
N ALA A 241 -14.77 12.61 12.68
CA ALA A 241 -14.06 13.02 13.89
C ALA A 241 -12.60 12.54 13.95
N ALA A 242 -12.27 11.44 13.28
CA ALA A 242 -10.90 10.92 13.20
C ALA A 242 -10.03 11.63 12.14
N CYS A 243 -10.62 12.44 11.28
CA CYS A 243 -9.92 13.17 10.22
C CYS A 243 -9.35 14.49 10.74
N GLY A 244 -8.14 14.87 10.32
CA GLY A 244 -7.51 16.14 10.71
C GLY A 244 -7.98 17.36 9.91
N TRP A 245 -8.97 17.19 9.02
CA TRP A 245 -9.66 18.28 8.32
C TRP A 245 -11.17 18.12 8.37
N ASP A 246 -11.90 19.16 7.99
CA ASP A 246 -13.35 19.13 7.86
C ASP A 246 -13.77 18.19 6.72
N LEU A 247 -14.00 16.92 7.06
CA LEU A 247 -14.20 15.85 6.11
C LEU A 247 -15.62 15.91 5.52
N GLU A 248 -15.69 16.26 4.24
CA GLU A 248 -16.93 16.15 3.48
C GLU A 248 -17.36 14.68 3.34
N VAL A 249 -18.68 14.46 3.38
CA VAL A 249 -19.32 13.14 3.26
C VAL A 249 -20.17 13.14 1.99
N ALA A 250 -20.02 12.10 1.16
CA ALA A 250 -20.81 11.96 -0.05
C ALA A 250 -22.30 11.76 0.26
N GLU A 251 -23.18 12.20 -0.64
CA GLU A 251 -24.63 12.02 -0.51
C GLU A 251 -25.03 10.55 -0.29
N THR A 252 -24.30 9.63 -0.92
CA THR A 252 -24.43 8.20 -0.71
C THR A 252 -23.09 7.61 -0.30
N VAL A 253 -22.98 7.22 0.97
CA VAL A 253 -21.85 6.45 1.49
C VAL A 253 -22.15 4.97 1.35
N ARG A 254 -21.28 4.15 0.75
CA ARG A 254 -21.43 2.69 0.73
C ARG A 254 -20.87 2.05 2.00
N GLU A 255 -21.37 0.88 2.38
CA GLU A 255 -20.76 0.07 3.43
C GLU A 255 -19.77 -0.92 2.80
N LEU A 256 -18.59 -1.07 3.42
CA LEU A 256 -17.58 -2.01 2.97
C LEU A 256 -17.88 -3.41 3.50
N GLU A 257 -17.60 -4.43 2.69
CA GLU A 257 -17.67 -5.82 3.14
C GLU A 257 -16.56 -6.13 4.16
N PRO A 258 -16.82 -6.94 5.20
CA PRO A 258 -15.80 -7.33 6.16
C PRO A 258 -14.64 -8.08 5.46
N PRO A 259 -13.40 -7.96 5.98
CA PRO A 259 -12.29 -8.77 5.51
C PRO A 259 -12.57 -10.27 5.65
N THR A 260 -12.15 -11.05 4.66
CA THR A 260 -12.22 -12.52 4.72
C THR A 260 -10.96 -13.10 5.37
N GLN A 261 -11.06 -14.32 5.91
CA GLN A 261 -9.91 -14.99 6.53
C GLN A 261 -8.80 -15.27 5.51
N ASP A 262 -9.13 -15.57 4.26
CA ASP A 262 -8.13 -15.85 3.21
C ASP A 262 -7.30 -14.60 2.86
N GLU A 263 -7.93 -13.42 2.84
CA GLU A 263 -7.23 -12.15 2.64
C GLU A 263 -6.30 -11.85 3.80
N VAL A 264 -6.78 -12.02 5.04
CA VAL A 264 -5.98 -11.84 6.26
C VAL A 264 -4.79 -12.80 6.29
N ASN A 265 -5.04 -14.09 6.01
CA ASN A 265 -4.00 -15.12 5.96
C ASN A 265 -2.93 -14.80 4.90
N SER A 266 -3.33 -14.26 3.74
CA SER A 266 -2.39 -13.83 2.70
C SER A 266 -1.46 -12.74 3.21
N LEU A 267 -2.00 -11.69 3.82
CA LEU A 267 -1.21 -10.60 4.39
C LEU A 267 -0.25 -11.09 5.50
N ARG A 268 -0.75 -11.91 6.42
CA ARG A 268 0.05 -12.49 7.51
C ARG A 268 1.13 -13.44 7.02
N THR A 269 0.91 -14.14 5.90
CA THR A 269 1.93 -15.02 5.29
C THR A 269 3.12 -14.22 4.75
N TRP A 270 2.87 -13.02 4.22
CA TRP A 270 3.93 -12.12 3.76
C TRP A 270 4.61 -11.38 4.92
N ASP A 271 3.88 -11.06 5.99
CA ASP A 271 4.39 -10.37 7.17
C ASP A 271 4.15 -11.14 8.49
N PRO A 272 4.72 -12.35 8.67
CA PRO A 272 4.37 -13.22 9.81
C PRO A 272 4.84 -12.69 11.16
N GLN A 273 5.81 -11.78 11.16
CA GLN A 273 6.32 -11.12 12.36
C GLN A 273 5.70 -9.73 12.59
N ALA A 274 4.70 -9.36 11.78
CA ALA A 274 4.01 -8.08 11.85
C ALA A 274 4.98 -6.87 11.83
N TRP A 275 5.94 -6.84 10.93
CA TRP A 275 6.82 -5.68 10.73
C TRP A 275 6.03 -4.45 10.28
N PHE A 276 5.04 -4.63 9.42
CA PHE A 276 4.18 -3.59 8.87
C PHE A 276 2.76 -3.65 9.43
N LEU A 277 2.25 -4.84 9.73
CA LEU A 277 0.88 -5.03 10.25
C LEU A 277 0.78 -4.86 11.78
N ARG A 278 1.84 -4.39 12.46
CA ARG A 278 1.82 -4.25 13.92
C ARG A 278 0.77 -3.23 14.36
N ASN A 279 -0.16 -3.67 15.20
CA ASN A 279 -1.01 -2.77 15.97
C ASN A 279 -0.16 -2.16 17.11
N ARG A 280 0.13 -0.86 17.05
CA ARG A 280 0.87 -0.13 18.09
C ARG A 280 -0.07 0.70 18.94
#